data_AF-A0A947ZAR4-F1
#
_entry.id   AF-A0A947ZAR4-F1
#
_cell.length_a   1.000
_cell.length_b   1.000
_cell.length_c   1.000
_cell.angle_alpha   90.00
_cell.angle_beta   90.00
_cell.angle_gamma   90.00
#
_symmetry.space_group_name_H-M   'P 1'
#
loop_
_entity.id
_entity.type
_entity.pdbx_description
1 polymer ?
#
loop_
_entity_poly.entity_id
_entity_poly.type
_entity_poly.pdbx_seq_one_letter_code
_entity_poly.pdbx_strand_id
1 'polypeptide(L)'
;MKMVSRILLTLTLSLFLFAACDDDDSNNSNNVNNVNNTNNINNTNNVNNVNNTNNVNVWDTIVTVSVDGSEIPVNLADIDRADWDGIEAIRLTRVIEQAVLELPWNYHYNFIGNDGYNVLTEKLDEDLARLPYYGELDSGFLFEEDGGLRIGWDETLGFPGSLGVRGMDGGIIELHTFDASKFLVTADGTRLMVDVSTFDTVDATDYKNPELGMIPMVPMTSIFDYLALTDPEGLVFKIYGNDGFANNDTNLMPYENMTYSYIEPSEKKLIIEEDWDTLECCWRVRDIVVFKGIRE
;
A
#
# COMPACT_ATOMS: atom_id res chain seq x y z
N MET A 1 15.47 41.59 -18.79
CA MET A 1 16.74 40.96 -19.24
C MET A 1 17.25 39.97 -18.17
N LYS A 2 16.82 38.71 -18.21
CA LYS A 2 17.43 37.59 -17.46
C LYS A 2 17.18 36.30 -18.25
N MET A 3 17.92 36.10 -19.35
CA MET A 3 17.72 34.94 -20.23
C MET A 3 19.03 34.47 -20.89
N VAL A 4 20.14 34.45 -20.14
CA VAL A 4 21.46 34.04 -20.67
C VAL A 4 22.15 32.95 -19.83
N SER A 5 21.60 32.55 -18.67
CA SER A 5 22.34 31.70 -17.71
C SER A 5 22.06 30.18 -17.79
N ARG A 6 21.29 29.69 -18.77
CA ARG A 6 20.88 28.26 -18.83
C ARG A 6 21.59 27.42 -19.88
N ILE A 7 22.44 28.01 -20.72
CA ILE A 7 23.12 27.28 -21.83
C ILE A 7 24.50 26.73 -21.42
N LEU A 8 25.07 27.18 -20.29
CA LEU A 8 26.44 26.78 -19.90
C LEU A 8 26.52 25.51 -19.03
N LEU A 9 25.40 24.95 -18.56
CA LEU A 9 25.40 23.78 -17.67
C LEU A 9 25.17 22.44 -18.39
N THR A 10 24.87 22.46 -19.69
CA THR A 10 24.55 21.25 -20.47
C THR A 10 25.75 20.64 -21.20
N LEU A 11 26.97 21.21 -21.08
CA LEU A 11 28.13 20.79 -21.87
C LEU A 11 29.18 19.95 -21.12
N THR A 12 29.08 19.77 -19.80
CA THR A 12 30.14 19.14 -18.99
C THR A 12 29.88 17.71 -18.53
N LEU A 13 28.74 17.10 -18.88
CA LEU A 13 28.39 15.75 -18.42
C LEU A 13 28.27 14.73 -19.58
N SER A 14 29.28 14.66 -20.44
CA SER A 14 29.38 13.61 -21.48
C SER A 14 30.72 12.84 -21.49
N LEU A 15 31.50 12.92 -20.42
CA LEU A 15 32.90 12.48 -20.42
C LEU A 15 33.22 11.42 -19.34
N PHE A 16 32.41 10.38 -19.19
CA PHE A 16 32.77 9.17 -18.43
C PHE A 16 32.13 7.89 -18.99
N LEU A 17 32.36 7.63 -20.27
CA LEU A 17 32.27 6.27 -20.81
C LEU A 17 33.67 5.84 -21.20
N PHE A 18 33.96 4.53 -21.02
CA PHE A 18 35.21 3.81 -21.30
C PHE A 18 36.21 3.67 -20.14
N ALA A 19 35.93 2.70 -19.27
CA ALA A 19 36.96 1.87 -18.67
C ALA A 19 36.57 0.39 -18.88
N ALA A 20 37.33 -0.27 -19.76
CA ALA A 20 37.33 -1.71 -19.97
C ALA A 20 38.35 -2.37 -19.02
N CYS A 21 38.05 -3.57 -18.55
CA CYS A 21 39.01 -4.60 -18.16
C CYS A 21 38.28 -5.94 -18.42
N ASP A 22 38.67 -6.78 -19.37
CA ASP A 22 39.94 -7.50 -19.57
C ASP A 22 39.92 -8.88 -18.89
N ASP A 23 40.18 -9.90 -19.72
CA ASP A 23 40.66 -11.26 -19.47
C ASP A 23 40.01 -12.17 -18.39
N ASP A 24 39.41 -13.28 -18.85
CA ASP A 24 40.04 -14.60 -18.68
C ASP A 24 39.27 -15.73 -19.40
N ASP A 25 39.82 -16.15 -20.55
CA ASP A 25 39.58 -17.46 -21.17
C ASP A 25 40.54 -18.48 -20.54
N SER A 26 40.02 -19.42 -19.73
CA SER A 26 40.80 -20.60 -19.32
C SER A 26 40.06 -21.91 -19.58
N ASN A 27 40.60 -22.62 -20.58
CA ASN A 27 40.38 -24.02 -20.91
C ASN A 27 40.37 -24.93 -19.66
N ASN A 28 39.29 -25.68 -19.46
CA ASN A 28 39.37 -26.96 -18.75
C ASN A 28 39.06 -28.13 -19.69
N SER A 29 40.07 -28.48 -20.47
CA SER A 29 40.21 -29.77 -21.12
C SER A 29 40.70 -30.81 -20.11
N ASN A 30 39.79 -31.52 -19.43
CA ASN A 30 40.07 -32.88 -18.97
C ASN A 30 38.79 -33.61 -18.49
N ASN A 31 38.21 -34.46 -19.35
CA ASN A 31 37.57 -35.68 -18.86
C ASN A 31 37.65 -36.79 -19.92
N VAL A 32 38.86 -37.26 -20.17
CA VAL A 32 39.11 -38.57 -20.78
C VAL A 32 39.42 -39.54 -19.65
N ASN A 33 38.38 -40.00 -18.94
CA ASN A 33 38.33 -41.38 -18.43
C ASN A 33 36.96 -41.72 -17.82
N ASN A 34 36.10 -42.39 -18.59
CA ASN A 34 35.11 -43.28 -17.98
C ASN A 34 34.84 -44.49 -18.88
N VAL A 35 35.86 -45.33 -19.05
CA VAL A 35 35.69 -46.71 -19.49
C VAL A 35 35.67 -47.58 -18.23
N ASN A 36 34.55 -47.57 -17.50
CA ASN A 36 34.04 -48.76 -16.81
C ASN A 36 32.63 -48.53 -16.24
N ASN A 37 31.59 -48.78 -17.03
CA ASN A 37 30.29 -49.13 -16.44
C ASN A 37 29.50 -50.08 -17.33
N THR A 38 30.01 -51.29 -17.49
CA THR A 38 29.27 -52.42 -18.06
C THR A 38 28.41 -53.09 -16.98
N ASN A 39 27.62 -52.31 -16.23
CA ASN A 39 26.60 -52.85 -15.34
C ASN A 39 25.50 -51.83 -14.99
N ASN A 40 24.78 -51.31 -15.99
CA ASN A 40 23.54 -50.57 -15.72
C ASN A 40 22.51 -50.59 -16.85
N ILE A 41 22.12 -51.79 -17.31
CA ILE A 41 20.97 -51.98 -18.23
C ILE A 41 19.63 -52.03 -17.45
N ASN A 42 19.63 -51.70 -16.15
CA ASN A 42 18.42 -51.73 -15.31
C ASN A 42 18.12 -50.42 -14.55
N ASN A 43 18.67 -49.29 -14.95
CA ASN A 43 18.36 -47.99 -14.31
C ASN A 43 18.14 -46.83 -15.30
N THR A 44 17.91 -47.10 -16.59
CA THR A 44 17.49 -46.04 -17.53
C THR A 44 16.00 -45.68 -17.36
N ASN A 45 15.23 -46.51 -16.64
CA ASN A 45 13.83 -46.23 -16.30
C ASN A 45 13.61 -45.47 -14.97
N ASN A 46 14.67 -45.12 -14.23
CA ASN A 46 14.53 -44.31 -13.00
C ASN A 46 15.18 -42.93 -13.09
N VAL A 47 16.07 -42.68 -14.05
CA VAL A 47 16.65 -41.34 -14.23
C VAL A 47 15.65 -40.35 -14.86
N ASN A 48 14.63 -40.84 -15.56
CA ASN A 48 13.53 -40.02 -16.07
C ASN A 48 12.41 -39.74 -15.06
N ASN A 49 12.48 -40.24 -13.82
CA ASN A 49 11.45 -40.00 -12.79
C ASN A 49 11.92 -39.08 -11.64
N VAL A 50 13.18 -38.63 -11.65
CA VAL A 50 13.70 -37.68 -10.65
C VAL A 50 13.59 -36.22 -11.12
N ASN A 51 13.31 -35.98 -12.41
CA ASN A 51 13.11 -34.64 -12.97
C ASN A 51 11.64 -34.20 -13.08
N ASN A 52 10.70 -34.93 -12.48
CA ASN A 52 9.26 -34.63 -12.57
C ASN A 52 8.55 -34.47 -11.20
N THR A 53 9.30 -34.25 -10.12
CA THR A 53 8.73 -34.14 -8.76
C THR A 53 8.59 -32.73 -8.20
N ASN A 54 9.09 -31.69 -8.88
CA ASN A 54 9.05 -30.33 -8.30
C ASN A 54 8.40 -29.27 -9.20
N ASN A 55 7.40 -29.64 -10.02
CA ASN A 55 6.46 -28.63 -10.50
C ASN A 55 5.39 -28.37 -9.41
N VAL A 56 5.87 -27.99 -8.22
CA VAL A 56 5.00 -27.52 -7.14
C VAL A 56 4.38 -26.24 -7.67
N ASN A 57 3.05 -26.25 -7.78
CA ASN A 57 2.33 -25.07 -8.17
C ASN A 57 2.62 -23.99 -7.12
N VAL A 58 3.15 -22.84 -7.53
CA VAL A 58 3.52 -21.75 -6.61
C VAL A 58 2.33 -21.28 -5.76
N TRP A 59 1.11 -21.49 -6.26
CA TRP A 59 -0.14 -21.16 -5.59
C TRP A 59 -0.55 -22.16 -4.50
N ASP A 60 0.07 -23.34 -4.44
CA ASP A 60 -0.11 -24.33 -3.36
C ASP A 60 0.80 -23.96 -2.17
N THR A 61 0.67 -22.73 -1.70
CA THR A 61 1.46 -22.15 -0.60
C THR A 61 0.57 -21.33 0.33
N ILE A 62 1.15 -20.95 1.46
CA ILE A 62 0.48 -20.20 2.53
C ILE A 62 1.12 -18.83 2.64
N VAL A 63 0.29 -17.81 2.78
CA VAL A 63 0.68 -16.50 3.32
C VAL A 63 0.08 -16.39 4.71
N THR A 64 0.85 -15.89 5.68
CA THR A 64 0.36 -15.69 7.04
C THR A 64 -0.12 -14.26 7.21
N VAL A 65 -1.35 -14.06 7.67
CA VAL A 65 -1.83 -12.76 8.12
C VAL A 65 -1.61 -12.67 9.64
N SER A 66 -0.84 -11.68 10.10
CA SER A 66 -0.50 -11.50 11.52
C SER A 66 -1.17 -10.24 12.07
N VAL A 67 -1.96 -10.39 13.12
CA VAL A 67 -2.64 -9.28 13.81
C VAL A 67 -2.50 -9.45 15.32
N ASP A 68 -1.93 -8.44 15.99
CA ASP A 68 -1.69 -8.44 17.44
C ASP A 68 -1.00 -9.74 17.97
N GLY A 69 -0.09 -10.28 17.17
CA GLY A 69 0.65 -11.53 17.48
C GLY A 69 -0.13 -12.82 17.22
N SER A 70 -1.37 -12.74 16.74
CA SER A 70 -2.13 -13.89 16.25
C SER A 70 -1.85 -14.12 14.77
N GLU A 71 -1.52 -15.36 14.40
CA GLU A 71 -1.21 -15.75 13.03
C GLU A 71 -2.37 -16.54 12.41
N ILE A 72 -2.84 -16.07 11.24
CA ILE A 72 -3.92 -16.67 10.46
C ILE A 72 -3.32 -17.16 9.14
N PRO A 73 -3.15 -18.49 8.95
CA PRO A 73 -2.65 -19.02 7.70
C PRO A 73 -3.73 -18.90 6.61
N VAL A 74 -3.36 -18.32 5.47
CA VAL A 74 -4.22 -18.17 4.29
C VAL A 74 -3.66 -19.02 3.17
N ASN A 75 -4.41 -20.05 2.76
CA ASN A 75 -4.04 -20.91 1.64
C ASN A 75 -4.39 -20.24 0.31
N LEU A 76 -3.37 -19.95 -0.52
CA LEU A 76 -3.57 -19.23 -1.77
C LEU A 76 -4.26 -20.08 -2.85
N ALA A 77 -4.22 -21.41 -2.74
CA ALA A 77 -4.89 -22.30 -3.67
C ALA A 77 -6.43 -22.16 -3.64
N ASP A 78 -6.96 -21.63 -2.53
CA ASP A 78 -8.40 -21.46 -2.29
C ASP A 78 -8.91 -20.06 -2.72
N ILE A 79 -8.05 -19.22 -3.31
CA ILE A 79 -8.38 -17.85 -3.70
C ILE A 79 -8.50 -17.73 -5.21
N ASP A 80 -9.56 -17.05 -5.66
CA ASP A 80 -9.75 -16.72 -7.06
C ASP A 80 -8.63 -15.82 -7.59
N ARG A 81 -8.14 -16.17 -8.78
CA ARG A 81 -7.11 -15.42 -9.50
C ARG A 81 -7.72 -14.39 -10.43
N ALA A 82 -7.01 -13.30 -10.64
CA ALA A 82 -7.32 -12.23 -11.58
C ALA A 82 -6.20 -12.09 -12.60
N ASP A 83 -6.55 -11.52 -13.76
CA ASP A 83 -5.56 -11.02 -14.71
C ASP A 83 -5.14 -9.60 -14.28
N TRP A 84 -3.84 -9.39 -14.16
CA TRP A 84 -3.23 -8.08 -13.93
C TRP A 84 -2.18 -7.85 -15.01
N ASP A 85 -2.51 -7.02 -15.99
CA ASP A 85 -1.66 -6.70 -17.15
C ASP A 85 -1.12 -7.96 -17.87
N GLY A 86 -1.97 -8.99 -18.03
CA GLY A 86 -1.61 -10.24 -18.67
C GLY A 86 -0.85 -11.24 -17.78
N ILE A 87 -0.72 -10.95 -16.48
CA ILE A 87 -0.12 -11.82 -15.47
C ILE A 87 -1.21 -12.39 -14.58
N GLU A 88 -1.16 -13.69 -14.31
CA GLU A 88 -2.03 -14.34 -13.32
C GLU A 88 -1.62 -13.89 -11.91
N ALA A 89 -2.55 -13.31 -11.16
CA ALA A 89 -2.29 -12.74 -9.84
C ALA A 89 -3.47 -12.93 -8.87
N ILE A 90 -3.22 -12.77 -7.57
CA ILE A 90 -4.23 -12.69 -6.52
C ILE A 90 -4.28 -11.25 -6.02
N ARG A 91 -5.48 -10.64 -5.96
CA ARG A 91 -5.66 -9.33 -5.34
C ARG A 91 -5.43 -9.42 -3.83
N LEU A 92 -4.67 -8.49 -3.25
CA LEU A 92 -4.33 -8.53 -1.81
C LEU A 92 -5.57 -8.44 -0.92
N THR A 93 -6.60 -7.68 -1.33
CA THR A 93 -7.89 -7.65 -0.63
C THR A 93 -8.48 -9.05 -0.44
N ARG A 94 -8.34 -9.96 -1.42
CA ARG A 94 -8.86 -11.33 -1.31
C ARG A 94 -8.11 -12.17 -0.27
N VAL A 95 -6.81 -11.94 -0.11
CA VAL A 95 -6.01 -12.59 0.93
C VAL A 95 -6.52 -12.16 2.31
N ILE A 96 -6.79 -10.87 2.49
CA ILE A 96 -7.31 -10.32 3.75
C ILE A 96 -8.74 -10.78 4.05
N GLU A 97 -9.60 -10.87 3.03
CA GLU A 97 -10.96 -11.39 3.18
C GLU A 97 -10.97 -12.86 3.64
N GLN A 98 -10.05 -13.70 3.14
CA GLN A 98 -9.90 -15.08 3.60
C GLN A 98 -9.43 -15.20 5.05
N ALA A 99 -8.72 -14.19 5.58
CA ALA A 99 -8.36 -14.15 7.00
C ALA A 99 -9.55 -13.84 7.92
N VAL A 100 -10.71 -13.46 7.37
CA VAL A 100 -11.98 -13.21 8.10
C VAL A 100 -11.82 -12.21 9.25
N LEU A 101 -11.15 -11.10 8.98
CA LEU A 101 -10.97 -10.02 9.96
C LEU A 101 -12.29 -9.27 10.18
N GLU A 102 -12.57 -8.87 11.43
CA GLU A 102 -13.82 -8.18 11.78
C GLU A 102 -13.86 -6.75 11.21
N LEU A 103 -12.73 -6.02 11.23
CA LEU A 103 -12.63 -4.62 10.82
C LEU A 103 -11.34 -4.37 10.01
N PRO A 104 -11.21 -4.92 8.79
CA PRO A 104 -9.95 -4.86 8.04
C PRO A 104 -9.50 -3.43 7.69
N TRP A 105 -10.42 -2.47 7.61
CA TRP A 105 -10.09 -1.06 7.38
C TRP A 105 -9.39 -0.36 8.57
N ASN A 106 -9.27 -1.01 9.73
CA ASN A 106 -8.56 -0.48 10.90
C ASN A 106 -7.05 -0.72 10.91
N TYR A 107 -6.49 -1.23 9.83
CA TYR A 107 -5.10 -1.60 9.78
C TYR A 107 -4.35 -0.93 8.64
N HIS A 108 -3.09 -0.62 8.92
CA HIS A 108 -2.03 -0.52 7.93
C HIS A 108 -1.47 -1.92 7.65
N TYR A 109 -1.05 -2.17 6.42
CA TYR A 109 -0.62 -3.50 5.98
C TYR A 109 0.87 -3.49 5.64
N ASN A 110 1.67 -4.10 6.49
CA ASN A 110 3.09 -4.34 6.26
C ASN A 110 3.30 -5.72 5.59
N PHE A 111 4.36 -5.84 4.80
CA PHE A 111 4.67 -7.05 4.05
C PHE A 111 6.09 -7.51 4.37
N ILE A 112 6.21 -8.78 4.74
CA ILE A 112 7.47 -9.40 5.16
C ILE A 112 7.71 -10.65 4.32
N GLY A 113 8.83 -10.69 3.61
CA GLY A 113 9.25 -11.86 2.83
C GLY A 113 9.61 -13.05 3.74
N ASN A 114 9.56 -14.26 3.18
CA ASN A 114 9.95 -15.50 3.86
C ASN A 114 11.44 -15.54 4.25
N ASP A 115 12.26 -14.65 3.67
CA ASP A 115 13.66 -14.42 4.02
C ASP A 115 13.83 -13.45 5.20
N GLY A 116 12.73 -12.91 5.74
CA GLY A 116 12.71 -11.94 6.82
C GLY A 116 12.81 -10.49 6.35
N TYR A 117 12.82 -10.21 5.04
CA TYR A 117 12.82 -8.84 4.52
C TYR A 117 11.53 -8.11 4.89
N ASN A 118 11.62 -7.07 5.72
CA ASN A 118 10.47 -6.32 6.24
C ASN A 118 10.42 -4.92 5.62
N VAL A 119 9.38 -4.61 4.83
CA VAL A 119 9.26 -3.32 4.13
C VAL A 119 9.24 -2.14 5.08
N LEU A 120 8.51 -2.23 6.18
CA LEU A 120 8.36 -1.15 7.13
C LEU A 120 9.73 -0.70 7.68
N THR A 121 10.57 -1.65 8.09
CA THR A 121 11.89 -1.33 8.67
C THR A 121 12.95 -1.06 7.59
N GLU A 122 12.94 -1.80 6.48
CA GLU A 122 14.01 -1.76 5.48
C GLU A 122 13.84 -0.66 4.42
N LYS A 123 12.61 -0.16 4.20
CA LYS A 123 12.31 0.83 3.14
C LYS A 123 11.62 2.09 3.64
N LEU A 124 10.84 1.98 4.71
CA LEU A 124 9.96 3.05 5.15
C LEU A 124 10.42 3.73 6.44
N ASP A 125 11.57 3.35 7.00
CA ASP A 125 12.10 3.91 8.24
C ASP A 125 11.08 3.89 9.39
N GLU A 126 10.31 2.80 9.49
CA GLU A 126 9.22 2.61 10.47
C GLU A 126 8.03 3.59 10.33
N ASP A 127 7.93 4.31 9.21
CA ASP A 127 6.81 5.22 8.94
C ASP A 127 5.54 4.48 8.52
N LEU A 128 4.69 4.18 9.50
CA LEU A 128 3.37 3.58 9.30
C LEU A 128 2.48 4.39 8.35
N ALA A 129 2.66 5.72 8.28
CA ALA A 129 1.88 6.54 7.36
C ALA A 129 2.08 6.05 5.93
N ARG A 130 3.24 5.53 5.57
CA ARG A 130 3.58 5.11 4.19
C ARG A 130 3.11 3.70 3.83
N LEU A 131 2.61 2.94 4.79
CA LEU A 131 1.99 1.64 4.53
C LEU A 131 0.59 1.79 3.92
N PRO A 132 0.17 0.86 3.06
CA PRO A 132 -1.15 0.86 2.45
C PRO A 132 -2.23 0.56 3.50
N TYR A 133 -3.45 1.05 3.27
CA TYR A 133 -4.64 0.68 4.03
C TYR A 133 -5.58 -0.19 3.18
N TYR A 134 -6.62 -0.74 3.78
CA TYR A 134 -7.48 -1.75 3.15
C TYR A 134 -8.03 -1.34 1.78
N GLY A 135 -8.46 -0.08 1.63
CA GLY A 135 -8.98 0.44 0.36
C GLY A 135 -7.97 0.54 -0.78
N GLU A 136 -6.66 0.46 -0.49
CA GLU A 136 -5.59 0.46 -1.49
C GLU A 136 -5.15 -0.96 -1.86
N LEU A 137 -5.50 -1.97 -1.06
CA LEU A 137 -5.16 -3.36 -1.35
C LEU A 137 -5.85 -3.90 -2.60
N ASP A 138 -6.94 -3.26 -3.06
CA ASP A 138 -7.63 -3.68 -4.29
C ASP A 138 -6.80 -3.41 -5.55
N SER A 139 -5.83 -2.50 -5.47
CA SER A 139 -4.83 -2.26 -6.52
C SER A 139 -3.46 -2.82 -6.15
N GLY A 140 -3.40 -3.72 -5.17
CA GLY A 140 -2.23 -4.51 -4.81
C GLY A 140 -2.41 -5.96 -5.24
N PHE A 141 -1.34 -6.59 -5.72
CA PHE A 141 -1.38 -7.92 -6.31
C PHE A 141 -0.24 -8.79 -5.80
N LEU A 142 -0.54 -10.07 -5.59
CA LEU A 142 0.43 -11.13 -5.36
C LEU A 142 0.54 -11.95 -6.66
N PHE A 143 1.73 -12.04 -7.24
CA PHE A 143 1.96 -12.68 -8.54
C PHE A 143 3.24 -13.50 -8.53
N GLU A 144 3.35 -14.45 -9.45
CA GLU A 144 4.56 -15.26 -9.63
C GLU A 144 5.61 -14.49 -10.43
N GLU A 145 6.84 -14.41 -9.91
CA GLU A 145 8.01 -13.88 -10.61
C GLU A 145 9.24 -14.72 -10.23
N ASP A 146 10.04 -15.12 -11.21
CA ASP A 146 11.29 -15.87 -11.01
C ASP A 146 11.13 -17.17 -10.16
N GLY A 147 9.95 -17.78 -10.20
CA GLY A 147 9.63 -19.02 -9.48
C GLY A 147 9.25 -18.85 -8.00
N GLY A 148 9.00 -17.61 -7.56
CA GLY A 148 8.49 -17.30 -6.22
C GLY A 148 7.36 -16.28 -6.29
N LEU A 149 6.74 -16.00 -5.13
CA LEU A 149 5.66 -15.00 -5.07
C LEU A 149 6.20 -13.61 -4.74
N ARG A 150 5.60 -12.60 -5.37
CA ARG A 150 5.97 -11.19 -5.23
C ARG A 150 4.74 -10.30 -5.06
N ILE A 151 4.87 -9.26 -4.23
CA ILE A 151 3.92 -8.15 -4.17
C ILE A 151 4.21 -7.13 -5.27
N GLY A 152 3.17 -6.76 -6.00
CA GLY A 152 3.12 -5.68 -6.98
C GLY A 152 1.96 -4.73 -6.69
N TRP A 153 2.04 -3.54 -7.26
CA TRP A 153 1.05 -2.48 -7.06
C TRP A 153 0.74 -1.82 -8.38
N ASP A 154 -0.51 -1.42 -8.56
CA ASP A 154 -0.92 -0.53 -9.63
C ASP A 154 -0.15 0.80 -9.52
N GLU A 155 0.38 1.27 -10.65
CA GLU A 155 1.23 2.45 -10.67
C GLU A 155 0.51 3.72 -10.23
N THR A 156 -0.82 3.76 -10.40
CA THR A 156 -1.66 4.91 -10.01
C THR A 156 -1.68 5.16 -8.51
N LEU A 157 -1.33 4.17 -7.68
CA LEU A 157 -1.23 4.36 -6.23
C LEU A 157 0.02 5.13 -5.79
N GLY A 158 1.02 5.30 -6.66
CA GLY A 158 2.28 5.93 -6.28
C GLY A 158 3.17 5.07 -5.37
N PHE A 159 2.84 3.78 -5.20
CA PHE A 159 3.69 2.77 -4.59
C PHE A 159 4.67 1.99 -5.52
N PRO A 160 4.91 2.32 -6.82
CA PRO A 160 5.78 1.52 -7.67
C PRO A 160 7.15 1.23 -7.05
N GLY A 161 7.42 -0.05 -6.77
CA GLY A 161 8.71 -0.55 -6.26
C GLY A 161 9.08 -0.19 -4.82
N SER A 162 8.37 0.72 -4.16
CA SER A 162 8.63 1.08 -2.75
C SER A 162 8.12 0.01 -1.79
N LEU A 163 6.97 -0.58 -2.11
CA LEU A 163 6.29 -1.61 -1.30
C LEU A 163 6.32 -3.01 -1.95
N GLY A 164 7.14 -3.19 -2.98
CA GLY A 164 7.29 -4.50 -3.62
C GLY A 164 8.13 -5.43 -2.76
N VAL A 165 7.62 -6.63 -2.49
CA VAL A 165 8.26 -7.66 -1.65
C VAL A 165 8.36 -8.96 -2.40
N ARG A 166 9.54 -9.59 -2.38
CA ARG A 166 9.77 -10.93 -2.94
C ARG A 166 9.70 -11.98 -1.83
N GLY A 167 9.56 -13.25 -2.21
CA GLY A 167 9.54 -14.35 -1.25
C GLY A 167 8.26 -14.39 -0.44
N MET A 168 7.11 -14.06 -1.04
CA MET A 168 5.82 -14.11 -0.34
C MET A 168 5.25 -15.53 -0.24
N ASP A 169 5.88 -16.53 -0.84
CA ASP A 169 5.63 -17.95 -0.65
C ASP A 169 6.06 -18.37 0.77
N GLY A 170 5.12 -18.31 1.73
CA GLY A 170 5.43 -18.39 3.15
C GLY A 170 5.71 -17.04 3.82
N GLY A 171 5.45 -15.92 3.13
CA GLY A 171 5.60 -14.58 3.68
C GLY A 171 4.49 -14.20 4.67
N ILE A 172 4.65 -13.04 5.31
CA ILE A 172 3.73 -12.51 6.32
C ILE A 172 3.16 -11.17 5.85
N ILE A 173 1.84 -11.01 5.97
CA ILE A 173 1.17 -9.71 5.94
C ILE A 173 0.89 -9.32 7.39
N GLU A 174 1.66 -8.38 7.90
CA GLU A 174 1.59 -7.92 9.29
C GLU A 174 0.70 -6.67 9.38
N LEU A 175 -0.29 -6.70 10.27
CA LEU A 175 -1.28 -5.65 10.43
C LEU A 175 -0.91 -4.75 11.61
N HIS A 176 -0.93 -3.45 11.36
CA HIS A 176 -0.69 -2.41 12.37
C HIS A 176 -1.96 -1.58 12.55
N THR A 177 -2.57 -1.64 13.74
CA THR A 177 -3.80 -0.90 14.03
C THR A 177 -3.58 0.61 13.91
N PHE A 178 -4.52 1.31 13.25
CA PHE A 178 -4.51 2.77 13.23
C PHE A 178 -4.55 3.32 14.66
N ASP A 179 -3.74 4.35 14.90
CA ASP A 179 -3.78 5.09 16.16
C ASP A 179 -5.15 5.76 16.32
N ALA A 180 -5.90 5.36 17.35
CA ALA A 180 -7.22 5.88 17.62
C ALA A 180 -7.24 7.39 17.91
N SER A 181 -6.10 8.05 18.11
CA SER A 181 -5.97 9.52 18.23
C SER A 181 -5.64 10.24 16.91
N LYS A 182 -5.26 9.50 15.87
CA LYS A 182 -4.78 10.06 14.59
C LYS A 182 -5.63 9.61 13.40
N PHE A 183 -5.56 10.31 12.30
CA PHE A 183 -6.02 9.81 11.01
C PHE A 183 -4.95 10.00 9.95
N LEU A 184 -5.05 9.20 8.91
CA LEU A 184 -4.21 9.29 7.74
C LEU A 184 -4.79 10.32 6.77
N VAL A 185 -3.98 11.27 6.31
CA VAL A 185 -4.34 12.12 5.17
C VAL A 185 -3.41 11.82 4.01
N THR A 186 -3.99 11.53 2.85
CA THR A 186 -3.30 11.29 1.59
C THR A 186 -3.79 12.28 0.55
N ALA A 187 -2.94 13.18 0.07
CA ALA A 187 -3.30 14.13 -0.99
C ALA A 187 -2.04 14.62 -1.70
N ASP A 188 -2.08 14.75 -3.03
CA ASP A 188 -0.95 15.26 -3.83
C ASP A 188 0.40 14.57 -3.59
N GLY A 189 0.36 13.25 -3.38
CA GLY A 189 1.55 12.46 -3.06
C GLY A 189 2.06 12.65 -1.62
N THR A 190 1.51 13.59 -0.86
CA THR A 190 1.70 13.71 0.58
C THR A 190 0.87 12.64 1.28
N ARG A 191 1.49 11.98 2.26
CA ARG A 191 0.85 10.98 3.11
C ARG A 191 1.33 11.17 4.53
N LEU A 192 0.42 11.48 5.45
CA LEU A 192 0.78 11.85 6.81
C LEU A 192 -0.24 11.34 7.82
N MET A 193 0.26 10.85 8.95
CA MET A 193 -0.56 10.61 10.14
C MET A 193 -0.71 11.92 10.92
N VAL A 194 -1.94 12.43 10.99
CA VAL A 194 -2.28 13.70 11.64
C VAL A 194 -2.90 13.42 13.00
N ASP A 195 -2.30 13.98 14.04
CA ASP A 195 -2.84 13.98 15.41
C ASP A 195 -3.66 15.25 15.63
N VAL A 196 -4.99 15.13 15.63
CA VAL A 196 -5.88 16.28 15.80
C VAL A 196 -5.81 16.94 17.17
N SER A 197 -5.33 16.23 18.19
CA SER A 197 -5.18 16.81 19.52
C SER A 197 -4.11 17.92 19.57
N THR A 198 -3.29 18.02 18.52
CA THR A 198 -2.23 19.03 18.40
C THR A 198 -2.70 20.34 17.79
N PHE A 199 -3.93 20.42 17.29
CA PHE A 199 -4.48 21.60 16.63
C PHE A 199 -5.29 22.45 17.61
N ASP A 200 -5.30 23.76 17.36
CA ASP A 200 -6.19 24.67 18.05
C ASP A 200 -7.65 24.34 17.70
N THR A 201 -8.53 24.45 18.69
CA THR A 201 -9.96 24.23 18.52
C THR A 201 -10.72 25.55 18.49
N VAL A 202 -11.84 25.54 17.80
CA VAL A 202 -12.84 26.61 17.82
C VAL A 202 -14.15 26.06 18.38
N ASP A 203 -14.86 26.88 19.14
CA ASP A 203 -16.20 26.55 19.62
C ASP A 203 -17.18 26.65 18.45
N ALA A 204 -17.68 25.50 17.99
CA ALA A 204 -18.64 25.39 16.90
C ALA A 204 -19.89 24.63 17.35
N THR A 205 -21.04 24.91 16.75
CA THR A 205 -22.28 24.18 17.04
C THR A 205 -22.47 23.10 15.99
N ASP A 206 -22.68 21.85 16.41
CA ASP A 206 -23.19 20.81 15.52
C ASP A 206 -24.63 21.18 15.15
N TYR A 207 -24.83 21.72 13.96
CA TYR A 207 -26.14 22.21 13.54
C TYR A 207 -27.22 21.10 13.50
N LYS A 208 -26.80 19.82 13.39
CA LYS A 208 -27.71 18.67 13.46
C LYS A 208 -28.05 18.24 14.89
N ASN A 209 -27.20 18.60 15.86
CA ASN A 209 -27.39 18.32 17.28
C ASN A 209 -27.20 19.61 18.11
N PRO A 210 -27.98 20.68 17.82
CA PRO A 210 -27.78 21.99 18.44
C PRO A 210 -28.00 21.98 19.96
N GLU A 211 -28.70 20.97 20.48
CA GLU A 211 -28.88 20.75 21.91
C GLU A 211 -27.59 20.42 22.67
N LEU A 212 -26.54 19.97 21.96
CA LEU A 212 -25.22 19.76 22.54
C LEU A 212 -24.49 21.08 22.84
N GLY A 213 -24.98 22.20 22.29
CA GLY A 213 -24.37 23.52 22.42
C GLY A 213 -23.09 23.66 21.58
N MET A 214 -22.23 24.59 21.99
CA MET A 214 -20.92 24.76 21.38
C MET A 214 -19.99 23.66 21.88
N ILE A 215 -19.34 22.95 20.95
CA ILE A 215 -18.32 21.95 21.22
C ILE A 215 -17.00 22.35 20.54
N PRO A 216 -15.85 22.05 21.17
CA PRO A 216 -14.55 22.38 20.60
C PRO A 216 -14.28 21.47 19.39
N MET A 217 -14.05 22.08 18.23
CA MET A 217 -13.75 21.38 16.99
C MET A 217 -12.51 21.94 16.29
N VAL A 218 -11.84 21.11 15.49
CA VAL A 218 -10.69 21.51 14.67
C VAL A 218 -11.19 21.86 13.25
N PRO A 219 -10.96 23.09 12.75
CA PRO A 219 -11.27 23.42 11.36
C PRO A 219 -10.43 22.57 10.40
N MET A 220 -11.05 22.01 9.36
CA MET A 220 -10.33 21.25 8.34
C MET A 220 -9.28 22.09 7.61
N THR A 221 -9.50 23.39 7.47
CA THR A 221 -8.51 24.33 6.92
C THR A 221 -7.19 24.31 7.68
N SER A 222 -7.22 24.19 9.00
CA SER A 222 -6.00 24.08 9.82
C SER A 222 -5.20 22.81 9.50
N ILE A 223 -5.88 21.69 9.23
CA ILE A 223 -5.25 20.43 8.83
C ILE A 223 -4.63 20.57 7.43
N PHE A 224 -5.34 21.20 6.49
CA PHE A 224 -4.82 21.41 5.14
C PHE A 224 -3.62 22.37 5.09
N ASP A 225 -3.66 23.43 5.90
CA ASP A 225 -2.54 24.35 6.07
C ASP A 225 -1.31 23.63 6.63
N TYR A 226 -1.51 22.75 7.61
CA TYR A 226 -0.45 21.91 8.18
C TYR A 226 0.18 20.95 7.15
N LEU A 227 -0.65 20.39 6.27
CA LEU A 227 -0.19 19.50 5.18
C LEU A 227 0.51 20.27 4.04
N ALA A 228 0.41 21.60 4.01
CA ALA A 228 0.95 22.46 2.96
C ALA A 228 0.55 21.97 1.55
N LEU A 229 -0.73 21.61 1.37
CA LEU A 229 -1.25 21.12 0.10
C LEU A 229 -1.02 22.16 -1.00
N THR A 230 -0.55 21.70 -2.16
CA THR A 230 -0.33 22.57 -3.32
C THR A 230 -1.59 22.59 -4.14
N ASP A 231 -2.20 23.76 -4.35
CA ASP A 231 -3.44 23.87 -5.16
C ASP A 231 -4.59 22.96 -4.64
N PRO A 232 -5.03 23.16 -3.38
CA PRO A 232 -6.02 22.27 -2.77
C PRO A 232 -7.42 22.44 -3.36
N GLU A 233 -7.71 23.55 -4.06
CA GLU A 233 -8.99 23.81 -4.72
C GLU A 233 -9.32 22.78 -5.81
N GLY A 234 -8.31 22.11 -6.39
CA GLY A 234 -8.48 21.03 -7.37
C GLY A 234 -8.70 19.64 -6.76
N LEU A 235 -8.84 19.53 -5.43
CA LEU A 235 -9.03 18.26 -4.73
C LEU A 235 -10.49 17.99 -4.41
N VAL A 236 -10.88 16.73 -4.58
CA VAL A 236 -12.08 16.14 -3.98
C VAL A 236 -11.66 15.02 -3.02
N PHE A 237 -12.39 14.86 -1.91
CA PHE A 237 -11.99 14.01 -0.81
C PHE A 237 -12.89 12.77 -0.69
N LYS A 238 -12.24 11.61 -0.62
CA LYS A 238 -12.82 10.37 -0.14
C LYS A 238 -12.47 10.18 1.33
N ILE A 239 -13.45 9.89 2.17
CA ILE A 239 -13.33 9.84 3.62
C ILE A 239 -13.76 8.45 4.06
N TYR A 240 -12.93 7.81 4.90
CA TYR A 240 -13.15 6.45 5.40
C TYR A 240 -13.31 6.46 6.92
N GLY A 241 -14.37 5.84 7.41
CA GLY A 241 -14.64 5.60 8.83
C GLY A 241 -14.22 4.21 9.31
N ASN A 242 -14.12 4.05 10.63
CA ASN A 242 -13.85 2.77 11.32
C ASN A 242 -15.05 1.80 11.26
N ASP A 243 -16.22 2.24 10.80
CA ASP A 243 -17.34 1.34 10.50
C ASP A 243 -17.24 0.73 9.08
N GLY A 244 -16.16 1.00 8.35
CA GLY A 244 -15.98 0.60 6.96
C GLY A 244 -16.79 1.46 5.99
N PHE A 245 -17.51 2.46 6.49
CA PHE A 245 -18.24 3.39 5.64
C PHE A 245 -17.24 4.34 4.98
N ALA A 246 -17.34 4.44 3.66
CA ALA A 246 -16.75 5.52 2.90
C ALA A 246 -17.84 6.25 2.15
N ASN A 247 -17.65 7.54 1.90
CA ASN A 247 -18.46 8.20 0.88
C ASN A 247 -18.26 7.49 -0.47
N ASN A 248 -19.34 7.38 -1.23
CA ASN A 248 -19.31 6.66 -2.51
C ASN A 248 -18.48 7.44 -3.54
N ASP A 249 -17.97 6.76 -4.57
CA ASP A 249 -17.14 7.37 -5.60
C ASP A 249 -17.87 8.43 -6.45
N THR A 250 -19.21 8.44 -6.40
CA THR A 250 -20.05 9.45 -7.05
C THR A 250 -20.37 10.65 -6.17
N ASN A 251 -19.84 10.65 -4.94
CA ASN A 251 -20.13 11.62 -3.91
C ASN A 251 -18.83 11.87 -3.15
N LEU A 252 -17.83 12.35 -3.87
CA LEU A 252 -16.59 12.85 -3.31
C LEU A 252 -16.83 14.26 -2.76
N MET A 253 -16.13 14.63 -1.68
CA MET A 253 -16.35 15.91 -1.02
C MET A 253 -15.42 16.98 -1.60
N PRO A 254 -15.92 18.02 -2.29
CA PRO A 254 -15.06 19.05 -2.83
C PRO A 254 -14.29 19.78 -1.73
N TYR A 255 -13.08 20.25 -2.05
CA TYR A 255 -12.27 21.05 -1.12
C TYR A 255 -13.04 22.24 -0.55
N GLU A 256 -13.82 22.94 -1.39
CA GLU A 256 -14.65 24.07 -0.95
C GLU A 256 -15.53 23.68 0.24
N ASN A 257 -16.25 22.56 0.16
CA ASN A 257 -17.07 22.06 1.27
C ASN A 257 -16.22 21.68 2.48
N MET A 258 -15.04 21.10 2.26
CA MET A 258 -14.10 20.79 3.35
C MET A 258 -13.66 22.06 4.09
N THR A 259 -13.57 23.23 3.45
CA THR A 259 -13.21 24.48 4.14
C THR A 259 -14.28 24.96 5.14
N TYR A 260 -15.52 24.51 4.98
CA TYR A 260 -16.65 24.74 5.89
C TYR A 260 -16.92 23.54 6.80
N SER A 261 -15.90 22.72 7.02
CA SER A 261 -16.00 21.51 7.82
C SER A 261 -15.06 21.53 9.02
N TYR A 262 -15.48 20.79 10.03
CA TYR A 262 -14.84 20.67 11.32
C TYR A 262 -14.70 19.21 11.72
N ILE A 263 -13.62 18.86 12.40
CA ILE A 263 -13.48 17.57 13.08
C ILE A 263 -13.73 17.78 14.56
N GLU A 264 -14.69 17.06 15.12
CA GLU A 264 -14.80 16.88 16.56
C GLU A 264 -13.74 15.88 17.04
N PRO A 265 -12.71 16.28 17.80
CA PRO A 265 -11.58 15.39 18.11
C PRO A 265 -11.97 14.18 18.98
N SER A 266 -12.98 14.33 19.85
CA SER A 266 -13.46 13.27 20.74
C SER A 266 -14.11 12.10 20.02
N GLU A 267 -14.88 12.38 18.97
CA GLU A 267 -15.59 11.37 18.17
C GLU A 267 -14.94 11.11 16.80
N LYS A 268 -13.89 11.86 16.44
CA LYS A 268 -13.34 11.93 15.07
C LYS A 268 -14.44 12.05 14.02
N LYS A 269 -15.42 12.90 14.34
CA LYS A 269 -16.63 13.09 13.55
C LYS A 269 -16.44 14.32 12.68
N LEU A 270 -16.63 14.16 11.37
CA LEU A 270 -16.70 15.30 10.45
C LEU A 270 -18.07 15.95 10.57
N ILE A 271 -18.07 17.26 10.74
CA ILE A 271 -19.27 18.11 10.83
C ILE A 271 -19.11 19.21 9.78
N ILE A 272 -20.15 19.45 9.00
CA ILE A 272 -20.19 20.48 7.95
C ILE A 272 -21.17 21.56 8.39
N GLU A 273 -20.92 22.83 8.08
CA GLU A 273 -21.89 23.91 8.31
C GLU A 273 -23.21 23.68 7.52
N GLU A 274 -24.34 24.10 8.10
CA GLU A 274 -25.69 23.85 7.57
C GLU A 274 -25.86 24.30 6.11
N ASP A 275 -25.40 25.51 5.78
CA ASP A 275 -25.54 26.11 4.45
C ASP A 275 -24.79 25.34 3.35
N TRP A 276 -23.86 24.47 3.74
CA TRP A 276 -22.99 23.69 2.86
C TRP A 276 -23.31 22.20 2.85
N ASP A 277 -24.26 21.75 3.67
CA ASP A 277 -24.77 20.38 3.62
C ASP A 277 -25.80 20.23 2.49
N THR A 278 -25.29 20.32 1.27
CA THR A 278 -26.07 20.36 0.03
C THR A 278 -26.70 19.02 -0.36
N LEU A 279 -26.41 17.94 0.38
CA LEU A 279 -26.88 16.58 0.06
C LEU A 279 -27.37 15.87 1.33
N GLU A 280 -28.68 15.62 1.39
CA GLU A 280 -29.46 15.14 2.55
C GLU A 280 -28.93 13.91 3.34
N CYS A 281 -27.84 13.21 2.99
CA CYS A 281 -27.57 11.90 3.63
C CYS A 281 -26.12 11.49 3.95
N CYS A 282 -25.05 12.07 3.43
CA CYS A 282 -23.84 11.23 3.24
C CYS A 282 -22.57 11.58 4.03
N TRP A 283 -22.55 12.64 4.84
CA TRP A 283 -21.30 13.15 5.41
C TRP A 283 -21.19 12.99 6.93
N ARG A 284 -21.67 11.85 7.45
CA ARG A 284 -21.58 11.50 8.86
C ARG A 284 -20.57 10.39 9.07
N VAL A 285 -19.34 10.63 8.61
CA VAL A 285 -18.27 9.69 8.89
C VAL A 285 -17.84 9.94 10.33
N ARG A 286 -18.04 8.93 11.17
CA ARG A 286 -17.53 8.85 12.54
C ARG A 286 -16.29 7.99 12.55
N ASP A 287 -15.50 8.15 13.60
CA ASP A 287 -14.29 7.36 13.78
C ASP A 287 -13.41 7.40 12.53
N ILE A 288 -13.22 8.60 11.96
CA ILE A 288 -12.51 8.77 10.69
C ILE A 288 -11.09 8.23 10.82
N VAL A 289 -10.73 7.42 9.84
CA VAL A 289 -9.43 6.75 9.76
C VAL A 289 -8.59 7.35 8.63
N VAL A 290 -9.21 7.67 7.49
CA VAL A 290 -8.49 8.17 6.30
C VAL A 290 -9.23 9.31 5.59
N PHE A 291 -8.50 10.36 5.21
CA PHE A 291 -8.88 11.37 4.22
C PHE A 291 -8.01 11.21 2.97
N LYS A 292 -8.63 10.93 1.82
CA LYS A 292 -7.94 10.81 0.53
C LYS A 292 -8.37 11.91 -0.43
N GLY A 293 -7.49 12.88 -0.66
CA GLY A 293 -7.60 13.86 -1.73
C GLY A 293 -7.28 13.23 -3.09
N ILE A 294 -8.17 13.44 -4.05
CA ILE A 294 -8.12 12.97 -5.43
C ILE A 294 -8.22 14.20 -6.33
N ARG A 295 -7.40 14.27 -7.37
CA ARG A 295 -7.54 15.31 -8.40
C ARG A 295 -8.52 14.86 -9.47
N GLU A 296 -9.49 15.72 -9.78
CA GLU A 296 -10.37 15.59 -10.95
C GLU A 296 -9.72 16.10 -12.24
#